data_AF-R4WPX7-F1
#
_entry.id   AF-R4WPX7-F1
#
_cell.length_a   1.000
_cell.length_b   1.000
_cell.length_c   1.000
_cell.angle_alpha   90.00
_cell.angle_beta   90.00
_cell.angle_gamma   90.00
#
_symmetry.space_group_name_H-M   'P 1'
#
loop_
_entity.id
_entity.type
_entity.pdbx_description
1 polymer ?
#
loop_
_entity_poly.entity_id
_entity_poly.type
_entity_poly.pdbx_seq_one_letter_code
_entity_poly.pdbx_strand_id
1 'polypeptide(L)'
;MTLDSSAEQLNLLKISGDYNKFKDLLRSRLYECGWVDQIHMICRETKKNSMNIGIDDMYTEVAKKGRALVPASVKRELLLKVKDKLLLSAGYYDE
;
A
#
# COMPACT_ATOMS: atom_id res chain seq x y z
N MET A 1 18.79 -16.70 -12.35
CA MET A 1 18.29 -15.73 -13.37
C MET A 1 17.87 -14.49 -12.60
N THR A 2 18.63 -13.39 -12.68
CA THR A 2 18.29 -12.16 -11.96
C THR A 2 17.08 -11.52 -12.65
N LEU A 3 16.04 -11.22 -11.88
CA LEU A 3 14.89 -10.45 -12.38
C LEU A 3 15.35 -9.00 -12.51
N ASP A 4 15.83 -8.63 -13.70
CA ASP A 4 16.56 -7.37 -13.93
C ASP A 4 15.64 -6.13 -14.00
N SER A 5 14.32 -6.30 -14.20
CA SER A 5 13.38 -5.18 -14.19
C SER A 5 12.34 -5.26 -13.07
N SER A 6 12.11 -4.13 -12.38
CA SER A 6 11.01 -3.99 -11.42
C SER A 6 9.63 -4.27 -12.05
N ALA A 7 9.48 -4.10 -13.36
CA ALA A 7 8.25 -4.44 -14.07
C ALA A 7 8.01 -5.95 -14.16
N GLU A 8 9.08 -6.73 -14.38
CA GLU A 8 9.02 -8.20 -14.43
C GLU A 8 8.70 -8.77 -13.06
N GLN A 9 9.37 -8.26 -12.02
CA GLN A 9 9.10 -8.62 -10.62
C GLN A 9 7.63 -8.38 -10.26
N LEU A 10 7.07 -7.22 -10.64
CA LEU A 10 5.65 -6.92 -10.40
C LEU A 10 4.73 -7.87 -11.18
N ASN A 11 5.07 -8.20 -12.43
CA ASN A 11 4.27 -9.13 -13.23
C ASN A 11 4.25 -10.54 -12.61
N LEU A 12 5.39 -11.05 -12.16
CA LEU A 12 5.48 -12.34 -11.47
C LEU A 12 4.64 -12.37 -10.19
N LEU A 13 4.67 -11.30 -9.39
CA LEU A 13 3.82 -11.19 -8.20
C LEU A 13 2.32 -11.16 -8.55
N LYS A 14 1.94 -10.58 -9.69
CA LYS A 14 0.55 -10.60 -10.17
C LYS A 14 0.13 -12.00 -10.62
N ILE A 15 0.93 -12.67 -11.44
CA ILE A 15 0.62 -14.00 -11.99
C ILE A 15 0.56 -15.06 -10.88
N SER A 16 1.46 -15.00 -9.91
CA SER A 16 1.46 -15.91 -8.73
C SER A 16 0.34 -15.63 -7.72
N GLY A 17 -0.40 -14.52 -7.87
CA GLY A 17 -1.44 -14.07 -6.94
C GLY A 17 -0.91 -13.42 -5.65
N ASP A 18 0.41 -13.40 -5.42
CA ASP A 18 1.01 -12.82 -4.22
C ASP A 18 0.81 -11.31 -4.14
N TYR A 19 0.70 -10.62 -5.27
CA TYR A 19 0.35 -9.20 -5.32
C TYR A 19 -1.00 -8.93 -4.64
N ASN A 20 -2.02 -9.77 -4.85
CA ASN A 20 -3.32 -9.62 -4.21
C ASN A 20 -3.23 -9.90 -2.71
N LYS A 21 -2.48 -10.94 -2.30
CA LYS A 21 -2.22 -11.22 -0.87
C LYS A 21 -1.55 -10.05 -0.16
N PHE A 22 -0.58 -9.40 -0.81
CA PHE A 22 0.08 -8.21 -0.27
C PHE A 22 -0.85 -7.00 -0.18
N LYS A 23 -1.75 -6.81 -1.17
CA LYS A 23 -2.80 -5.79 -1.09
C LYS A 23 -3.75 -6.04 0.06
N ASP A 24 -4.15 -7.28 0.29
CA ASP A 24 -5.09 -7.63 1.35
C ASP A 24 -4.44 -7.50 2.73
N LEU A 25 -3.17 -7.90 2.86
CA LEU A 25 -2.37 -7.62 4.05
C LEU A 25 -2.31 -6.12 4.34
N LEU A 26 -1.97 -5.30 3.34
CA LEU A 26 -1.91 -3.86 3.51
C LEU A 26 -3.26 -3.28 3.98
N ARG A 27 -4.37 -3.71 3.36
CA ARG A 27 -5.72 -3.28 3.76
C ARG A 27 -6.03 -3.66 5.21
N SER A 28 -5.74 -4.90 5.60
CA SER A 28 -5.94 -5.38 6.99
C SER A 28 -5.16 -4.50 7.97
N ARG A 29 -3.86 -4.26 7.69
CA ARG A 29 -3.01 -3.44 8.56
C ARG A 29 -3.43 -1.98 8.65
N LEU A 30 -3.90 -1.39 7.54
CA LEU A 30 -4.43 -0.03 7.54
C LEU A 30 -5.74 0.09 8.32
N TYR A 31 -6.56 -0.97 8.32
CA TYR A 31 -7.77 -1.01 9.14
C TYR A 31 -7.42 -1.18 10.63
N GLU A 32 -6.61 -2.18 10.95
CA GLU A 32 -6.19 -2.52 12.32
C GLU A 32 -5.44 -1.39 13.03
N CYS A 33 -4.62 -0.62 12.31
CA CYS A 33 -3.89 0.51 12.89
C CYS A 33 -4.71 1.81 12.97
N GLY A 34 -6.00 1.77 12.60
CA GLY A 34 -6.92 2.91 12.64
C GLY A 34 -6.64 3.96 11.55
N TRP A 35 -5.85 3.65 10.52
CA TRP A 35 -5.58 4.58 9.42
C TRP A 35 -6.85 4.90 8.65
N VAL A 36 -7.72 3.90 8.42
CA VAL A 36 -8.99 4.10 7.70
C VAL A 36 -9.88 5.13 8.41
N ASP A 37 -9.97 5.08 9.74
CA ASP A 37 -10.74 6.04 10.51
C ASP A 37 -10.16 7.45 10.45
N GLN A 38 -8.83 7.58 10.48
CA GLN A 38 -8.15 8.86 10.28
C GLN A 38 -8.46 9.46 8.90
N ILE A 39 -8.49 8.64 7.83
CA ILE A 39 -8.88 9.12 6.50
C ILE A 39 -10.33 9.61 6.50
N HIS A 40 -11.26 8.85 7.11
CA HIS A 40 -12.64 9.28 7.20
C HIS A 40 -12.80 10.60 7.97
N MET A 41 -12.03 10.82 9.03
CA MET A 41 -12.00 12.10 9.75
C MET A 41 -11.52 13.24 8.85
N ILE A 42 -10.39 13.04 8.14
CA ILE A 42 -9.83 14.05 7.24
C ILE A 42 -10.81 14.40 6.11
N CYS A 43 -11.49 13.41 5.51
CA CYS A 43 -12.53 13.67 4.51
C CYS A 43 -13.64 14.59 5.06
N ARG A 44 -14.13 14.30 6.27
CA ARG A 44 -15.18 15.11 6.92
C ARG A 44 -14.70 16.54 7.21
N GLU A 45 -13.47 16.68 7.70
CA GLU A 45 -12.86 18.00 7.98
C GLU A 45 -12.63 18.80 6.71
N THR A 46 -12.09 18.19 5.65
CA THR A 46 -11.88 18.85 4.36
C THR A 46 -13.20 19.36 3.79
N LYS A 47 -14.27 18.55 3.82
CA LYS A 47 -15.59 18.98 3.36
C LYS A 47 -16.19 20.10 4.22
N LYS A 48 -15.98 20.07 5.54
CA LYS A 48 -16.45 21.13 6.45
C LYS A 48 -15.75 22.46 6.18
N ASN A 49 -14.46 22.42 5.87
CA ASN A 49 -13.64 23.61 5.64
C ASN A 49 -13.75 24.17 4.21
N SER A 50 -14.25 23.39 3.26
CA SER A 50 -14.48 23.81 1.87
C SER A 50 -15.79 23.27 1.33
N MET A 51 -16.85 24.09 1.45
CA MET A 51 -18.23 23.67 1.16
C MET A 51 -18.48 23.29 -0.31
N ASN A 52 -17.65 23.81 -1.23
CA ASN A 52 -17.76 23.60 -2.68
C ASN A 52 -16.57 22.83 -3.27
N ILE A 53 -15.79 22.09 -2.46
CA ILE A 53 -14.67 21.30 -2.98
C ILE A 53 -15.15 20.20 -3.93
N GLY A 54 -14.52 20.10 -5.09
CA GLY A 54 -14.75 19.00 -6.03
C GLY A 54 -14.26 17.66 -5.46
N ILE A 55 -14.87 16.56 -5.90
CA ILE A 55 -14.46 15.22 -5.43
C ILE A 55 -12.99 14.94 -5.78
N ASP A 56 -12.54 15.35 -6.96
CA ASP A 56 -11.16 15.13 -7.42
C ASP A 56 -10.14 15.95 -6.62
N ASP A 57 -10.48 17.19 -6.29
CA ASP A 57 -9.66 18.06 -5.44
C ASP A 57 -9.58 17.50 -4.02
N MET A 58 -10.73 17.10 -3.46
CA MET A 58 -10.80 16.46 -2.15
C MET A 58 -9.98 15.16 -2.13
N TYR A 59 -10.11 14.32 -3.16
CA TYR A 59 -9.32 13.10 -3.29
C TYR A 59 -7.82 13.43 -3.33
N THR A 60 -7.39 14.42 -4.11
CA THR A 60 -5.99 14.80 -4.23
C THR A 60 -5.41 15.23 -2.88
N GLU A 61 -6.12 16.08 -2.14
CA GLU A 61 -5.72 16.53 -0.81
C GLU A 61 -5.67 15.38 0.21
N VAL A 62 -6.76 14.61 0.29
CA VAL A 62 -6.89 13.50 1.25
C VAL A 62 -5.87 12.41 0.95
N ALA A 63 -5.66 12.05 -0.31
CA ALA A 63 -4.69 11.02 -0.71
C ALA A 63 -3.26 11.42 -0.35
N LYS A 64 -2.89 12.71 -0.51
CA LYS A 64 -1.59 13.22 -0.08
C LYS A 64 -1.40 13.06 1.43
N LYS A 65 -2.36 13.51 2.24
CA LYS A 65 -2.33 13.35 3.71
C LYS A 65 -2.32 11.87 4.12
N GLY A 66 -3.16 11.07 3.50
CA GLY A 66 -3.30 9.66 3.82
C GLY A 66 -2.03 8.86 3.57
N ARG A 67 -1.32 9.10 2.45
CA ARG A 67 -0.02 8.46 2.19
C ARG A 67 1.03 8.79 3.25
N ALA A 68 1.00 10.01 3.80
CA ALA A 68 1.91 10.44 4.86
C ALA A 68 1.59 9.76 6.21
N LEU A 69 0.31 9.50 6.49
CA LEU A 69 -0.15 8.88 7.75
C LEU A 69 0.06 7.37 7.84
N VAL A 70 0.43 6.68 6.74
CA VAL A 70 0.70 5.24 6.80
C VAL A 70 1.89 4.97 7.74
N PRO A 71 1.70 4.19 8.83
CA PRO A 71 2.77 3.96 9.81
C PRO A 71 4.00 3.29 9.21
N ALA A 72 5.18 3.64 9.73
CA ALA A 72 6.45 3.04 9.29
C ALA A 72 6.50 1.53 9.51
N SER A 73 5.83 1.02 10.55
CA SER A 73 5.69 -0.41 10.83
C SER A 73 4.98 -1.16 9.69
N VAL A 74 3.85 -0.62 9.22
CA VAL A 74 3.07 -1.20 8.10
C VAL A 74 3.90 -1.20 6.81
N LYS A 75 4.59 -0.08 6.50
CA LYS A 75 5.48 0.01 5.33
C LYS A 75 6.60 -1.03 5.41
N ARG A 76 7.21 -1.19 6.59
CA ARG A 76 8.31 -2.13 6.83
C ARG A 76 7.85 -3.58 6.69
N GLU A 77 6.73 -3.96 7.31
CA GLU A 77 6.17 -5.32 7.21
C GLU A 77 5.91 -5.68 5.74
N LEU A 78 5.23 -4.81 5.00
CA LEU A 78 4.92 -5.03 3.60
C LEU A 78 6.20 -5.16 2.75
N LEU A 79 7.17 -4.25 2.96
CA LEU A 79 8.43 -4.27 2.23
C LEU A 79 9.22 -5.57 2.46
N LEU A 80 9.30 -6.02 3.72
CA LEU A 80 10.00 -7.25 4.06
C LEU A 80 9.34 -8.45 3.38
N LYS A 81 8.01 -8.59 3.48
CA LYS A 81 7.29 -9.71 2.87
C LYS A 81 7.40 -9.74 1.34
N VAL A 82 7.39 -8.56 0.70
CA VAL A 82 7.62 -8.47 -0.75
C VAL A 82 9.05 -8.91 -1.11
N LYS A 83 10.06 -8.43 -0.37
CA LYS A 83 11.46 -8.82 -0.58
C LYS A 83 11.67 -10.32 -0.39
N ASP A 84 11.16 -10.89 0.70
CA ASP A 84 11.28 -12.32 0.99
C ASP A 84 10.67 -13.16 -0.13
N LYS A 85 9.51 -12.76 -0.64
CA LYS A 85 8.85 -13.44 -1.75
C LYS A 85 9.67 -13.36 -3.04
N LEU A 86 10.23 -12.20 -3.37
CA LEU A 86 11.06 -12.02 -4.55
C LEU A 86 12.36 -12.83 -4.47
N LEU A 87 12.99 -12.88 -3.30
CA LEU A 87 14.18 -13.70 -3.05
C LEU A 87 13.87 -15.19 -3.20
N LEU A 88 12.77 -15.65 -2.60
CA LEU A 88 12.30 -17.03 -2.75
C LEU A 88 12.03 -17.38 -4.22
N SER A 89 11.34 -16.52 -4.95
CA SER A 89 11.07 -16.73 -6.38
C SER A 89 12.31 -16.72 -7.27
N ALA A 90 13.43 -16.17 -6.80
CA ALA A 90 14.70 -16.17 -7.52
C ALA A 90 15.63 -17.33 -7.09
N GLY A 91 15.18 -18.24 -6.24
CA GLY A 91 15.94 -19.43 -5.81
C GLY A 91 17.03 -19.13 -4.78
N TYR A 92 16.97 -18.00 -4.07
CA TYR A 92 18.00 -17.63 -3.07
C TYR A 92 18.00 -18.51 -1.81
N TYR A 93 16.96 -19.33 -1.61
CA TYR A 93 16.81 -20.21 -0.44
C TYR A 93 16.79 -21.70 -0.80
N ASP A 94 17.08 -22.05 -2.06
CA ASP A 94 17.22 -23.44 -2.47
C ASP A 94 18.67 -23.91 -2.18
N GLU A 95 18.84 -25.01 -1.43
CA GLU A 95 20.14 -25.71 -1.25
C GLU A 95 20.53 -26.53 -2.49
#